data_AF-A0A3F3MMT4-F1
#
_entry.id   AF-A0A3F3MMT4-F1
#
_cell.length_a   1.000
_cell.length_b   1.000
_cell.length_c   1.000
_cell.angle_alpha   90.00
_cell.angle_beta   90.00
_cell.angle_gamma   90.00
#
_symmetry.space_group_name_H-M   'P 1'
#
loop_
_entity.id
_entity.type
_entity.pdbx_description
1 polymer ?
#
loop_
_entity_poly.entity_id
_entity_poly.type
_entity_poly.pdbx_seq_one_letter_code
_entity_poly.pdbx_strand_id
1 'polypeptide(L)'
;DQKQIIQQATAGRKVADILAQLVPSLGASSGTSTNYGQTMRGRDVMIMIDGVSQTGSRDVARQLNSISPSMIERIEVLSGSTSIYGAGATGGIINIITKRADASKPLSFETKLGITSSDKFRGDGLAYEVGQSVSFNKDNINGFLGANFTSRGSQFDAHGDRIALEPYQTSRQDTDTIDVNGRVNIDLTNTQSLSFGAQYYKDEQDTDYGPDYGANYGVTTSQPNSYVAKKGLQLPDQPFTE
;
A
#
# COMPACT_ATOMS: atom_id res chain seq x y z
N ASP A 1 11.11 -1.58 -12.50
CA ASP A 1 10.32 -2.28 -13.54
C ASP A 1 9.27 -3.22 -12.96
N GLN A 2 8.18 -3.49 -13.69
CA GLN A 2 7.05 -4.35 -13.29
C GLN A 2 7.49 -5.66 -12.64
N LYS A 3 8.48 -6.34 -13.23
CA LYS A 3 9.02 -7.60 -12.72
C LYS A 3 9.59 -7.49 -11.30
N GLN A 4 10.28 -6.40 -10.98
CA GLN A 4 10.83 -6.16 -9.65
C GLN A 4 9.72 -5.90 -8.63
N ILE A 5 8.68 -5.16 -9.03
CA ILE A 5 7.51 -4.92 -8.17
C ILE A 5 6.81 -6.25 -7.88
N ILE A 6 6.53 -7.05 -8.91
CA ILE A 6 5.91 -8.37 -8.76
C ILE A 6 6.75 -9.28 -7.85
N GLN A 7 8.08 -9.30 -8.02
CA GLN A 7 8.98 -10.11 -7.20
C GLN A 7 8.96 -9.69 -5.72
N GLN A 8 8.79 -8.40 -5.44
CA GLN A 8 8.74 -7.86 -4.08
C GLN A 8 7.31 -7.83 -3.50
N ALA A 9 6.27 -7.92 -4.33
CA ALA A 9 4.87 -7.85 -3.97
C ALA A 9 4.32 -9.20 -3.48
N THR A 10 4.93 -9.76 -2.44
CA THR A 10 4.35 -10.92 -1.75
C THR A 10 3.06 -10.53 -1.04
N ALA A 11 2.18 -11.50 -0.75
CA ALA A 11 1.02 -11.27 0.11
C ALA A 11 1.48 -10.61 1.42
N GLY A 12 0.69 -9.71 1.97
CA GLY A 12 1.13 -8.93 3.14
C GLY A 12 1.71 -7.54 2.83
N ARG A 13 2.36 -7.37 1.67
CA ARG A 13 3.23 -6.20 1.45
C ARG A 13 2.54 -5.01 0.83
N LYS A 14 2.99 -3.81 1.22
CA LYS A 14 2.53 -2.51 0.68
C LYS A 14 3.58 -1.86 -0.22
N VAL A 15 3.14 -0.93 -1.04
CA VAL A 15 4.01 -0.18 -1.98
C VAL A 15 5.14 0.53 -1.23
N ALA A 16 4.84 1.11 -0.06
CA ALA A 16 5.82 1.78 0.78
C ALA A 16 7.02 0.88 1.17
N ASP A 17 6.78 -0.39 1.48
CA ASP A 17 7.84 -1.36 1.84
C ASP A 17 8.66 -1.77 0.62
N ILE A 18 7.99 -1.94 -0.52
CA ILE A 18 8.64 -2.30 -1.79
C ILE A 18 9.58 -1.18 -2.21
N LEU A 19 9.12 0.07 -2.15
CA LEU A 19 9.94 1.23 -2.52
C LEU A 19 11.10 1.47 -1.56
N ALA A 20 10.90 1.26 -0.26
CA ALA A 20 11.99 1.37 0.72
C ALA A 20 13.17 0.43 0.43
N GLN A 21 12.90 -0.74 -0.18
CA GLN A 21 13.95 -1.69 -0.55
C GLN A 21 14.57 -1.39 -1.92
N LEU A 22 13.78 -0.91 -2.87
CA LEU A 22 14.23 -0.73 -4.26
C LEU A 22 14.79 0.67 -4.55
N VAL A 23 14.50 1.67 -3.70
CA VAL A 23 14.89 3.07 -3.91
C VAL A 23 15.83 3.52 -2.77
N PRO A 24 17.15 3.52 -2.98
CA PRO A 24 18.12 3.84 -1.92
C PRO A 24 18.01 5.26 -1.35
N SER A 25 17.43 6.19 -2.10
CA SER A 25 17.21 7.58 -1.65
C SER A 25 15.98 7.75 -0.76
N LEU A 26 15.10 6.74 -0.70
CA LEU A 26 13.86 6.76 0.07
C LEU A 26 14.08 6.11 1.44
N GLY A 27 13.52 6.72 2.48
CA GLY A 27 13.56 6.19 3.84
C GLY A 27 12.80 4.88 4.00
N ALA A 28 13.01 4.25 5.16
CA ALA A 28 12.26 3.07 5.56
C ALA A 28 10.76 3.37 5.65
N SER A 29 9.93 2.35 5.39
CA SER A 29 8.51 2.45 5.69
C SER A 29 8.27 2.34 7.20
N SER A 30 7.20 2.97 7.69
CA SER A 30 6.80 2.92 9.10
C SER A 30 6.28 1.55 9.55
N GLY A 31 6.01 0.61 8.63
CA GLY A 31 5.32 -0.65 8.94
C GLY A 31 3.83 -0.51 9.31
N THR A 32 3.30 0.72 9.39
CA THR A 32 1.91 1.05 9.74
C THR A 32 1.04 1.29 8.51
N SER A 33 -0.22 1.67 8.68
CA SER A 33 -1.09 2.05 7.57
C SER A 33 -0.73 3.42 6.96
N THR A 34 0.35 4.06 7.43
CA THR A 34 0.86 5.33 6.89
C THR A 34 2.24 5.16 6.20
N ASN A 35 2.66 6.21 5.50
CA ASN A 35 4.00 6.49 5.00
C ASN A 35 4.59 7.72 5.72
N TYR A 36 4.11 8.01 6.93
CA TYR A 36 4.60 9.12 7.73
C TYR A 36 6.09 8.92 8.06
N GLY A 37 6.88 9.97 7.93
CA GLY A 37 8.33 9.92 8.13
C GLY A 37 9.12 9.25 6.99
N GLN A 38 8.47 8.68 5.99
CA GLN A 38 9.13 8.10 4.82
C GLN A 38 9.49 9.21 3.81
N THR A 39 10.70 9.76 3.95
CA THR A 39 11.19 10.89 3.14
C THR A 39 12.20 10.45 2.10
N MET A 40 12.42 11.28 1.06
CA MET A 40 13.51 11.08 0.10
C MET A 40 14.64 12.06 0.39
N ARG A 41 15.79 11.54 0.85
CA ARG A 41 16.94 12.33 1.33
C ARG A 41 16.53 13.41 2.34
N GLY A 42 15.62 13.07 3.27
CA GLY A 42 15.15 13.97 4.33
C GLY A 42 14.14 15.03 3.89
N ARG A 43 13.57 14.90 2.69
CA ARG A 43 12.58 15.84 2.13
C ARG A 43 11.31 15.12 1.67
N ASP A 44 10.20 15.85 1.65
CA ASP A 44 8.89 15.32 1.29
C ASP A 44 8.80 14.97 -0.20
N VAL A 45 8.06 13.91 -0.50
CA VAL A 45 7.89 13.38 -1.85
C VAL A 45 6.45 13.54 -2.27
N MET A 46 6.24 14.05 -3.48
CA MET A 46 4.90 14.08 -4.06
C MET A 46 4.57 12.69 -4.63
N ILE A 47 3.42 12.16 -4.22
CA ILE A 47 2.97 10.83 -4.64
C ILE A 47 1.79 10.99 -5.59
N MET A 48 1.86 10.31 -6.73
CA MET A 48 0.84 10.33 -7.76
C MET A 48 0.39 8.93 -8.14
N ILE A 49 -0.86 8.81 -8.60
CA ILE A 49 -1.37 7.64 -9.28
C ILE A 49 -1.80 8.08 -10.68
N ASP A 50 -1.20 7.50 -11.71
CA ASP A 50 -1.40 7.86 -13.12
C ASP A 50 -1.29 9.39 -13.38
N GLY A 51 -0.36 10.05 -12.71
CA GLY A 51 -0.15 11.51 -12.82
C GLY A 51 -1.13 12.38 -12.02
N VAL A 52 -2.08 11.79 -11.28
CA VAL A 52 -2.98 12.52 -10.38
C VAL A 52 -2.38 12.53 -8.97
N SER A 53 -2.15 13.72 -8.42
CA SER A 53 -1.61 13.89 -7.07
C SER A 53 -2.51 13.26 -6.01
N GLN A 54 -1.90 12.42 -5.17
CA GLN A 54 -2.49 11.88 -3.95
C GLN A 54 -2.07 12.71 -2.72
N THR A 55 -1.07 13.59 -2.88
CA THR A 55 -0.68 14.56 -1.86
C THR A 55 -1.67 15.73 -1.93
N GLY A 56 -2.57 15.81 -0.95
CA GLY A 56 -3.52 16.91 -0.79
C GLY A 56 -2.90 18.13 -0.08
N SER A 57 -3.70 19.18 0.12
CA SER A 57 -3.31 20.38 0.89
C SER A 57 -3.05 20.08 2.37
N ARG A 58 -3.69 19.03 2.89
CA ARG A 58 -3.41 18.44 4.20
C ARG A 58 -2.96 17.01 3.98
N ASP A 59 -1.71 16.75 4.35
CA ASP A 59 -1.15 15.41 4.26
C ASP A 59 -1.65 14.54 5.42
N VAL A 60 -2.20 13.37 5.09
CA VAL A 60 -2.59 12.32 6.05
C VAL A 60 -1.62 11.14 6.02
N ALA A 61 -0.57 11.23 5.20
CA ALA A 61 0.50 10.26 5.02
C ALA A 61 0.02 8.84 4.73
N ARG A 62 -1.01 8.65 3.90
CA ARG A 62 -1.54 7.30 3.53
C ARG A 62 -1.41 6.98 2.04
N GLN A 63 -0.78 7.85 1.26
CA GLN A 63 -0.78 7.79 -0.20
C GLN A 63 -0.09 6.53 -0.73
N LEU A 64 1.04 6.09 -0.16
CA LEU A 64 1.71 4.84 -0.58
C LEU A 64 0.97 3.57 -0.12
N ASN A 65 -0.13 3.73 0.61
CA ASN A 65 -0.97 2.64 1.07
C ASN A 65 -2.36 2.65 0.43
N SER A 66 -2.58 3.44 -0.63
CA SER A 66 -3.90 3.61 -1.25
C SER A 66 -4.13 2.73 -2.49
N ILE A 67 -3.19 1.84 -2.82
CA ILE A 67 -3.28 0.95 -3.99
C ILE A 67 -2.53 -0.36 -3.71
N SER A 68 -3.10 -1.48 -4.13
CA SER A 68 -2.46 -2.78 -4.05
C SER A 68 -1.31 -2.89 -5.06
N PRO A 69 -0.15 -3.44 -4.67
CA PRO A 69 0.94 -3.73 -5.61
C PRO A 69 0.52 -4.59 -6.82
N SER A 70 -0.55 -5.39 -6.71
CA SER A 70 -1.05 -6.21 -7.81
C SER A 70 -1.77 -5.40 -8.91
N MET A 71 -2.16 -4.15 -8.64
CA MET A 71 -2.75 -3.23 -9.61
C MET A 71 -1.73 -2.37 -10.36
N ILE A 72 -0.45 -2.49 -9.99
CA ILE A 72 0.62 -1.60 -10.48
C ILE A 72 1.35 -2.25 -11.66
N GLU A 73 1.49 -1.49 -12.74
CA GLU A 73 2.38 -1.86 -13.84
C GLU A 73 3.82 -1.48 -13.51
N ARG A 74 4.03 -0.23 -13.12
CA ARG A 74 5.36 0.29 -12.79
C ARG A 74 5.24 1.47 -11.85
N ILE A 75 6.36 1.81 -11.22
CA ILE A 75 6.50 3.01 -10.41
C ILE A 75 7.67 3.79 -10.97
N GLU A 76 7.40 5.05 -11.29
CA GLU A 76 8.39 6.00 -11.79
C GLU A 76 8.85 6.85 -10.61
N VAL A 77 10.16 6.91 -10.38
CA VAL A 77 10.75 7.62 -9.25
C VAL A 77 11.73 8.64 -9.78
N LEU A 78 11.44 9.91 -9.52
CA LEU A 78 12.35 11.02 -9.82
C LEU A 78 12.88 11.58 -8.49
N SER A 79 14.17 11.36 -8.23
CA SER A 79 14.83 11.92 -7.04
C SER A 79 15.30 13.35 -7.28
N GLY A 80 15.04 14.22 -6.32
CA GLY A 80 15.44 15.63 -6.36
C GLY A 80 14.27 16.57 -6.58
N SER A 81 14.43 17.80 -6.09
CA SER A 81 13.40 18.83 -6.18
C SER A 81 13.05 19.15 -7.63
N THR A 82 11.76 19.33 -7.91
CA THR A 82 11.27 19.75 -9.22
C THR A 82 10.11 20.72 -9.07
N SER A 83 10.10 21.76 -9.90
CA SER A 83 9.00 22.73 -9.97
C SER A 83 7.91 22.33 -10.96
N ILE A 84 8.17 21.33 -11.82
CA ILE A 84 7.28 20.95 -12.94
C ILE A 84 5.92 20.49 -12.43
N TYR A 85 5.87 19.86 -11.26
CA TYR A 85 4.65 19.29 -10.69
C TYR A 85 4.11 20.09 -9.49
N GLY A 86 4.65 21.28 -9.25
CA GLY A 86 4.14 22.20 -8.23
C GLY A 86 4.77 22.03 -6.84
N ALA A 87 4.06 22.56 -5.83
CA ALA A 87 4.51 22.57 -4.44
C ALA A 87 4.40 21.17 -3.81
N GLY A 88 5.38 20.79 -2.98
CA GLY A 88 5.36 19.52 -2.23
C GLY A 88 6.33 18.44 -2.72
N ALA A 89 6.98 18.60 -3.88
CA ALA A 89 7.94 17.65 -4.44
C ALA A 89 9.41 17.97 -4.08
N THR A 90 9.70 18.43 -2.85
CA THR A 90 11.05 18.93 -2.49
C THR A 90 12.12 17.83 -2.42
N GLY A 91 11.73 16.60 -2.10
CA GLY A 91 12.53 15.38 -2.16
C GLY A 91 12.48 14.71 -3.52
N GLY A 92 11.38 14.87 -4.25
CA GLY A 92 11.16 14.31 -5.57
C GLY A 92 9.72 13.88 -5.79
N ILE A 93 9.56 12.94 -6.73
CA ILE A 93 8.26 12.43 -7.17
C ILE A 93 8.28 10.91 -7.21
N ILE A 94 7.18 10.31 -6.76
CA ILE A 94 6.84 8.91 -6.98
C ILE A 94 5.52 8.88 -7.74
N ASN A 95 5.53 8.38 -8.97
CA ASN A 95 4.33 8.20 -9.79
C ASN A 95 4.03 6.71 -9.98
N ILE A 96 2.92 6.27 -9.42
CA ILE A 96 2.44 4.89 -9.53
C ILE A 96 1.61 4.79 -10.80
N ILE A 97 2.03 3.93 -11.73
CA ILE A 97 1.30 3.67 -12.97
C ILE A 97 0.51 2.38 -12.80
N THR A 98 -0.81 2.49 -12.95
CA THR A 98 -1.71 1.33 -12.90
C THR A 98 -1.50 0.42 -14.11
N LYS A 99 -1.91 -0.84 -14.00
CA LYS A 99 -1.88 -1.82 -15.10
C LYS A 99 -2.53 -1.25 -16.37
N ARG A 100 -1.86 -1.44 -17.52
CA ARG A 100 -2.40 -1.08 -18.84
C ARG A 100 -2.55 -2.30 -19.72
N ALA A 101 -3.31 -2.15 -20.79
CA ALA A 101 -3.40 -3.18 -21.81
C ALA A 101 -2.11 -3.24 -22.63
N ASP A 102 -1.62 -4.45 -22.85
CA ASP A 102 -0.53 -4.71 -23.79
C ASP A 102 -1.06 -4.51 -25.22
N ALA A 103 -0.48 -3.57 -25.96
CA ALA A 103 -0.91 -3.26 -27.33
C ALA A 103 -0.78 -4.45 -28.30
N SER A 104 0.03 -5.45 -27.95
CA SER A 104 0.16 -6.67 -28.76
C SER A 104 -0.92 -7.73 -28.47
N LYS A 105 -1.74 -7.54 -27.42
CA LYS A 105 -2.72 -8.53 -26.96
C LYS A 105 -4.12 -7.91 -26.92
N PRO A 106 -5.06 -8.40 -27.75
CA PRO A 106 -6.42 -7.90 -27.74
C PRO A 106 -7.14 -8.05 -26.39
N LEU A 107 -6.79 -9.11 -25.64
CA LEU A 107 -7.34 -9.42 -24.34
C LEU A 107 -6.28 -10.16 -23.51
N SER A 108 -6.13 -9.78 -22.24
CA SER A 108 -5.23 -10.42 -21.28
C SER A 108 -5.92 -10.63 -19.95
N PHE A 109 -5.63 -11.75 -19.31
CA PHE A 109 -6.12 -12.09 -17.97
C PHE A 109 -4.93 -12.43 -17.08
N GLU A 110 -4.97 -11.98 -15.84
CA GLU A 110 -3.95 -12.30 -14.84
C GLU A 110 -4.63 -12.59 -13.50
N THR A 111 -4.25 -13.70 -12.88
CA THR A 111 -4.67 -14.10 -11.54
C THR A 111 -3.44 -14.12 -10.65
N LYS A 112 -3.55 -13.53 -9.46
CA LYS A 112 -2.53 -13.54 -8.43
C LYS A 112 -3.07 -14.27 -7.21
N LEU A 113 -2.28 -15.22 -6.71
CA LEU A 113 -2.52 -15.90 -5.45
C LEU A 113 -1.26 -15.76 -4.60
N GLY A 114 -1.41 -15.44 -3.33
CA GLY A 114 -0.28 -15.27 -2.43
C GLY A 114 -0.60 -15.72 -1.01
N ILE A 115 0.39 -16.30 -0.35
CA ILE A 115 0.36 -16.60 1.07
C ILE A 115 1.72 -16.23 1.68
N THR A 116 1.71 -15.59 2.84
CA THR A 116 2.91 -15.34 3.66
C THR A 116 2.60 -15.58 5.13
N SER A 117 3.63 -15.73 5.96
CA SER A 117 3.50 -15.85 7.40
C SER A 117 4.47 -14.92 8.10
N SER A 118 4.02 -14.30 9.19
CA SER A 118 4.85 -13.47 10.07
C SER A 118 5.71 -14.27 11.06
N ASP A 119 5.43 -15.57 11.24
CA ASP A 119 6.11 -16.47 12.19
C ASP A 119 6.10 -17.93 11.68
N LYS A 120 5.97 -18.94 12.55
CA LYS A 120 6.03 -20.38 12.30
C LYS A 120 4.75 -20.93 11.65
N PHE A 121 4.21 -20.25 10.62
CA PHE A 121 2.95 -20.63 9.95
C PHE A 121 1.77 -20.77 10.91
N ARG A 122 1.75 -19.95 11.97
CA ARG A 122 0.60 -19.86 12.85
C ARG A 122 -0.59 -19.31 12.07
N GLY A 123 -1.77 -19.92 12.23
CA GLY A 123 -2.96 -19.51 11.48
C GLY A 123 -3.35 -18.04 11.68
N ASP A 124 -3.16 -17.52 12.90
CA ASP A 124 -3.40 -16.13 13.27
C ASP A 124 -2.34 -15.16 12.73
N GLY A 125 -1.24 -15.63 12.16
CA GLY A 125 -0.17 -14.82 11.57
C GLY A 125 -0.01 -14.98 10.06
N LEU A 126 -0.99 -15.59 9.38
CA LEU A 126 -0.98 -15.75 7.93
C LEU A 126 -1.55 -14.52 7.23
N ALA A 127 -0.97 -14.17 6.08
CA ALA A 127 -1.56 -13.22 5.15
C ALA A 127 -1.87 -13.92 3.82
N TYR A 128 -3.04 -13.66 3.27
CA TYR A 128 -3.54 -14.26 2.03
C TYR A 128 -3.88 -13.16 1.03
N GLU A 129 -3.58 -13.38 -0.24
CA GLU A 129 -3.87 -12.46 -1.32
C GLU A 129 -4.52 -13.19 -2.48
N VAL A 130 -5.61 -12.61 -3.00
CA VAL A 130 -6.25 -13.05 -4.24
C VAL A 130 -6.52 -11.82 -5.08
N GLY A 131 -5.93 -11.79 -6.27
CA GLY A 131 -6.10 -10.72 -7.24
C GLY A 131 -6.52 -11.26 -8.60
N GLN A 132 -7.40 -10.53 -9.28
CA GLN A 132 -7.79 -10.80 -10.65
C GLN A 132 -7.75 -9.50 -11.44
N SER A 133 -7.14 -9.52 -12.62
CA SER A 133 -7.20 -8.41 -13.57
C SER A 133 -7.47 -8.89 -14.98
N VAL A 134 -8.15 -8.04 -15.73
CA VAL A 134 -8.39 -8.17 -17.17
C VAL A 134 -7.96 -6.87 -17.84
N SER A 135 -7.33 -6.97 -18.99
CA SER A 135 -7.06 -5.82 -19.84
C SER A 135 -7.42 -6.14 -21.28
N PHE A 136 -7.87 -5.12 -22.01
CA PHE A 136 -8.26 -5.23 -23.41
C PHE A 136 -7.63 -4.11 -24.23
N ASN A 137 -7.29 -4.42 -25.47
CA ASN A 137 -6.81 -3.46 -26.44
C ASN A 137 -7.52 -3.73 -27.76
N LYS A 138 -8.26 -2.74 -28.27
CA LYS A 138 -8.98 -2.86 -29.53
C LYS A 138 -9.06 -1.52 -30.24
N ASP A 139 -8.49 -1.47 -31.44
CA ASP A 139 -8.50 -0.29 -32.30
C ASP A 139 -7.94 0.93 -31.55
N ASN A 140 -8.78 1.94 -31.30
CA ASN A 140 -8.42 3.17 -30.59
C ASN A 140 -8.86 3.18 -29.11
N ILE A 141 -9.30 2.03 -28.57
CA ILE A 141 -9.75 1.93 -27.18
C ILE A 141 -8.96 0.83 -26.47
N ASN A 142 -8.42 1.15 -25.31
CA ASN A 142 -7.81 0.17 -24.43
C ASN A 142 -8.21 0.40 -22.99
N GLY A 143 -8.11 -0.63 -22.17
CA GLY A 143 -8.47 -0.49 -20.77
C GLY A 143 -8.06 -1.67 -19.93
N PHE A 144 -8.21 -1.49 -18.63
CA PHE A 144 -7.95 -2.50 -17.62
C PHE A 144 -8.99 -2.39 -16.51
N LEU A 145 -9.33 -3.53 -15.91
CA LEU A 145 -10.08 -3.64 -14.69
C LEU A 145 -9.42 -4.70 -13.81
N GLY A 146 -9.24 -4.40 -12.53
CA GLY A 146 -8.72 -5.35 -11.55
C GLY A 146 -9.43 -5.22 -10.21
N ALA A 147 -9.51 -6.36 -9.51
CA ALA A 147 -9.93 -6.45 -8.12
C ALA A 147 -8.91 -7.28 -7.32
N ASN A 148 -8.60 -6.85 -6.11
CA ASN A 148 -7.65 -7.52 -5.23
C ASN A 148 -8.16 -7.51 -3.80
N PHE A 149 -8.16 -8.69 -3.17
CA PHE A 149 -8.44 -8.87 -1.77
C PHE A 149 -7.18 -9.34 -1.06
N THR A 150 -6.86 -8.74 0.09
CA THR A 150 -5.75 -9.19 0.93
C THR A 150 -6.16 -9.20 2.39
N SER A 151 -6.03 -10.35 3.04
CA SER A 151 -6.21 -10.48 4.49
C SER A 151 -4.85 -10.61 5.16
N ARG A 152 -4.64 -9.94 6.29
CA ARG A 152 -3.38 -9.90 7.04
C ARG A 152 -3.61 -10.31 8.47
N GLY A 153 -3.00 -11.40 8.91
CA GLY A 153 -2.96 -11.77 10.31
C GLY A 153 -2.05 -10.89 11.16
N SER A 154 -1.89 -11.33 12.39
CA SER A 154 -1.06 -10.71 13.42
C SER A 154 0.43 -10.90 13.16
N GLN A 155 1.24 -10.09 13.81
CA GLN A 155 2.70 -10.18 13.82
C GLN A 155 3.19 -10.59 15.20
N PHE A 156 4.31 -11.30 15.21
CA PHE A 156 4.89 -11.88 16.41
C PHE A 156 6.37 -11.52 16.48
N ASP A 157 6.89 -11.40 17.69
CA ASP A 157 8.31 -11.20 17.93
C ASP A 157 9.08 -12.53 17.86
N ALA A 158 10.40 -12.48 18.07
CA ALA A 158 11.25 -13.67 18.02
C ALA A 158 10.98 -14.70 19.13
N HIS A 159 10.28 -14.31 20.21
CA HIS A 159 9.88 -15.19 21.31
C HIS A 159 8.51 -15.84 21.06
N GLY A 160 7.79 -15.40 20.01
CA GLY A 160 6.46 -15.87 19.66
C GLY A 160 5.34 -15.08 20.36
N ASP A 161 5.68 -13.94 20.98
CA ASP A 161 4.72 -13.05 21.59
C ASP A 161 4.13 -12.10 20.54
N ARG A 162 2.83 -11.84 20.63
CA ARG A 162 2.14 -10.95 19.70
C ARG A 162 2.63 -9.51 19.88
N ILE A 163 2.99 -8.87 18.77
CA ILE A 163 3.39 -7.46 18.76
C ILE A 163 2.15 -6.58 19.00
N ALA A 164 2.23 -5.65 19.95
CA ALA A 164 1.15 -4.72 20.25
C ALA A 164 0.79 -3.86 19.03
N LEU A 165 -0.49 -3.52 18.91
CA LEU A 165 -0.95 -2.61 17.86
C LEU A 165 -0.33 -1.23 18.03
N GLU A 166 0.04 -0.61 16.92
CA GLU A 166 0.56 0.74 16.86
C GLU A 166 -0.61 1.74 16.87
N PRO A 167 -0.78 2.55 17.95
CA PRO A 167 -1.97 3.37 18.14
C PRO A 167 -1.91 4.73 17.44
N TYR A 168 -0.74 5.23 17.05
CA TYR A 168 -0.58 6.61 16.56
C TYR A 168 -0.77 6.75 15.05
N GLN A 169 -0.38 5.73 14.30
CA GLN A 169 -0.36 5.66 12.83
C GLN A 169 -1.10 4.41 12.31
N THR A 170 -1.77 3.67 13.20
CA THR A 170 -2.59 2.48 12.93
C THR A 170 -1.76 1.29 12.43
N SER A 171 -1.79 0.18 13.17
CA SER A 171 -1.15 -1.06 12.71
C SER A 171 -1.82 -1.64 11.45
N ARG A 172 -1.04 -2.42 10.69
CA ARG A 172 -1.53 -3.24 9.56
C ARG A 172 -1.76 -4.70 9.92
N GLN A 173 -1.66 -5.03 11.21
CA GLN A 173 -2.01 -6.34 11.73
C GLN A 173 -3.53 -6.47 11.77
N ASP A 174 -4.01 -7.68 11.50
CA ASP A 174 -5.44 -8.02 11.50
C ASP A 174 -6.24 -7.09 10.58
N THR A 175 -5.81 -6.95 9.32
CA THR A 175 -6.52 -6.09 8.35
C THR A 175 -6.96 -6.84 7.12
N ASP A 176 -8.12 -6.44 6.61
CA ASP A 176 -8.64 -6.84 5.32
C ASP A 176 -8.63 -5.63 4.37
N THR A 177 -7.98 -5.81 3.23
CA THR A 177 -7.88 -4.81 2.16
C THR A 177 -8.66 -5.26 0.93
N ILE A 178 -9.54 -4.39 0.43
CA ILE A 178 -10.17 -4.50 -0.90
C ILE A 178 -9.65 -3.36 -1.76
N ASP A 179 -9.18 -3.68 -2.97
CA ASP A 179 -8.78 -2.69 -3.98
C ASP A 179 -9.39 -3.06 -5.32
N VAL A 180 -10.20 -2.16 -5.88
CA VAL A 180 -10.79 -2.26 -7.22
C VAL A 180 -10.32 -1.06 -8.01
N ASN A 181 -9.65 -1.31 -9.13
CA ASN A 181 -9.10 -0.26 -9.98
C ASN A 181 -9.50 -0.52 -11.43
N GLY A 182 -9.92 0.52 -12.14
CA GLY A 182 -10.22 0.45 -13.56
C GLY A 182 -9.82 1.70 -14.30
N ARG A 183 -9.39 1.52 -15.54
CA ARG A 183 -9.04 2.61 -16.45
C ARG A 183 -9.46 2.28 -17.87
N VAL A 184 -9.99 3.27 -18.57
CA VAL A 184 -10.26 3.23 -20.01
C VAL A 184 -9.56 4.41 -20.67
N ASN A 185 -8.87 4.13 -21.77
CA ASN A 185 -8.21 5.11 -22.61
C ASN A 185 -8.81 5.05 -24.02
N ILE A 186 -9.09 6.22 -24.58
CA ILE A 186 -9.62 6.40 -25.92
C ILE A 186 -8.65 7.31 -26.68
N ASP A 187 -8.03 6.78 -27.72
CA ASP A 187 -7.21 7.55 -28.63
C ASP A 187 -8.14 8.24 -29.65
N LEU A 188 -8.22 9.58 -29.57
CA LEU A 188 -9.04 10.41 -30.46
C LEU A 188 -8.35 10.63 -31.80
N THR A 189 -7.01 10.78 -31.75
CA THR A 189 -6.13 10.90 -32.91
C THR A 189 -4.78 10.25 -32.57
N ASN A 190 -3.83 10.25 -33.51
CA ASN A 190 -2.47 9.78 -33.25
C ASN A 190 -1.69 10.62 -32.21
N THR A 191 -2.23 11.76 -31.77
CA THR A 191 -1.57 12.67 -30.82
C THR A 191 -2.46 13.11 -29.66
N GLN A 192 -3.73 12.70 -29.65
CA GLN A 192 -4.70 13.09 -28.63
C GLN A 192 -5.37 11.85 -28.08
N SER A 193 -5.33 11.70 -26.75
CA SER A 193 -6.02 10.64 -26.04
C SER A 193 -6.76 11.19 -24.83
N LEU A 194 -7.80 10.47 -24.43
CA LEU A 194 -8.60 10.76 -23.26
C LEU A 194 -8.61 9.53 -22.36
N SER A 195 -8.33 9.74 -21.08
CA SER A 195 -8.29 8.67 -20.10
C SER A 195 -9.28 8.93 -18.98
N PHE A 196 -10.02 7.90 -18.60
CA PHE A 196 -10.88 7.90 -17.43
C PHE A 196 -10.45 6.75 -16.52
N GLY A 197 -10.26 7.05 -15.25
CA GLY A 197 -9.90 6.06 -14.24
C GLY A 197 -10.79 6.21 -13.00
N ALA A 198 -11.06 5.09 -12.35
CA ALA A 198 -11.75 5.04 -11.07
C ALA A 198 -11.07 4.00 -10.19
N GLN A 199 -10.98 4.29 -8.90
CA GLN A 199 -10.44 3.39 -7.91
C GLN A 199 -11.33 3.40 -6.67
N TYR A 200 -11.50 2.22 -6.08
CA TYR A 200 -12.05 2.00 -4.76
C TYR A 200 -11.02 1.22 -3.94
N TYR A 201 -10.56 1.81 -2.84
CA TYR A 201 -9.64 1.17 -1.91
C TYR A 201 -10.26 1.18 -0.53
N LYS A 202 -10.22 0.07 0.21
CA LYS A 202 -10.62 0.03 1.61
C LYS A 202 -9.69 -0.91 2.37
N ASP A 203 -9.02 -0.43 3.42
CA ASP A 203 -8.20 -1.22 4.35
C ASP A 203 -8.81 -1.06 5.75
N GLU A 204 -9.35 -2.14 6.30
CA GLU A 204 -10.08 -2.14 7.57
C GLU A 204 -9.40 -3.11 8.53
N GLN A 205 -9.18 -2.64 9.77
CA GLN A 205 -8.67 -3.49 10.83
C GLN A 205 -9.83 -4.24 11.49
N ASP A 206 -9.60 -5.48 11.90
CA ASP A 206 -10.51 -6.27 12.71
C ASP A 206 -9.72 -7.03 13.78
N THR A 207 -9.69 -6.48 15.00
CA THR A 207 -8.80 -6.97 16.06
C THR A 207 -9.43 -6.89 17.44
N ASP A 208 -9.26 -7.99 18.20
CA ASP A 208 -9.65 -8.10 19.61
C ASP A 208 -8.53 -7.66 20.57
N TYR A 209 -7.43 -7.11 20.06
CA TYR A 209 -6.24 -6.80 20.84
C TYR A 209 -6.03 -5.30 20.95
N GLY A 210 -5.66 -4.81 22.13
CA GLY A 210 -5.23 -3.44 22.36
C GLY A 210 -3.84 -3.38 22.98
N PRO A 211 -3.14 -2.23 22.91
CA PRO A 211 -1.86 -2.05 23.59
C PRO A 211 -2.07 -1.86 25.10
N ASP A 212 -1.37 -2.66 25.92
CA ASP A 212 -1.20 -2.43 27.35
C ASP A 212 0.06 -1.60 27.59
N TYR A 213 -0.08 -0.34 28.00
CA TYR A 213 1.04 0.58 28.23
C TYR A 213 1.82 0.32 29.53
N GLY A 214 1.39 -0.68 30.31
CA GLY A 214 1.96 -1.00 31.62
C GLY A 214 1.47 -0.06 32.72
N ALA A 215 1.76 -0.43 33.97
CA ALA A 215 1.39 0.36 35.14
C ALA A 215 2.00 1.78 35.06
N ASN A 216 1.19 2.81 35.36
CA ASN A 216 1.61 4.22 35.36
C ASN A 216 2.31 4.66 34.05
N TYR A 217 1.86 4.18 32.88
CA TYR A 217 2.50 4.45 31.59
C TYR A 217 3.99 4.03 31.53
N GLY A 218 4.30 2.86 32.07
CA GLY A 218 5.65 2.30 32.10
C GLY A 218 6.37 2.28 30.74
N VAL A 219 5.63 2.25 29.63
CA VAL A 219 6.17 2.36 28.26
C VAL A 219 7.04 3.60 28.07
N THR A 220 6.69 4.74 28.68
CA THR A 220 7.43 6.00 28.55
C THR A 220 8.78 5.99 29.26
N THR A 221 8.97 5.04 30.19
CA THR A 221 10.20 4.85 30.97
C THR A 221 10.86 3.51 30.68
N SER A 222 10.46 2.83 29.58
CA SER A 222 11.00 1.53 29.16
C SER A 222 10.93 0.45 30.24
N GLN A 223 9.86 0.43 31.04
CA GLN A 223 9.66 -0.61 32.04
C GLN A 223 9.40 -1.98 31.38
N PRO A 224 9.85 -3.09 31.99
CA PRO A 224 9.50 -4.43 31.52
C PRO A 224 7.97 -4.63 31.47
N ASN A 225 7.50 -5.47 30.54
CA ASN A 225 6.07 -5.76 30.34
C ASN A 225 5.21 -4.51 30.07
N SER A 226 5.78 -3.50 29.43
CA SER A 226 5.05 -2.36 28.90
C SER A 226 4.96 -2.44 27.38
N TYR A 227 3.89 -1.91 26.81
CA TYR A 227 3.55 -1.97 25.39
C TYR A 227 3.37 -3.40 24.86
N VAL A 228 2.48 -4.15 25.51
CA VAL A 228 2.21 -5.56 25.21
C VAL A 228 0.83 -5.71 24.56
N ALA A 229 0.66 -6.64 23.63
CA ALA A 229 -0.64 -6.91 23.04
C ALA A 229 -1.55 -7.61 24.06
N LYS A 230 -2.73 -7.03 24.34
CA LYS A 230 -3.68 -7.57 25.31
C LYS A 230 -5.02 -7.82 24.66
N LYS A 231 -5.50 -9.06 24.77
CA LYS A 231 -6.82 -9.45 24.28
C LYS A 231 -7.93 -8.84 25.14
N GLY A 232 -9.03 -8.44 24.51
CA GLY A 232 -10.22 -7.91 25.16
C GLY A 232 -10.68 -6.56 24.63
N LEU A 233 -10.08 -6.07 23.54
CA LEU A 233 -10.60 -4.91 22.83
C LEU A 233 -11.96 -5.28 22.25
N GLN A 234 -12.96 -4.44 22.51
CA GLN A 234 -14.30 -4.57 21.95
C GLN A 234 -14.70 -3.18 21.49
N LEU A 235 -14.76 -3.00 20.17
CA LEU A 235 -15.20 -1.76 19.55
C LEU A 235 -16.44 -2.05 18.71
N PRO A 236 -17.45 -1.17 18.71
CA PRO A 236 -18.57 -1.29 17.80
C PRO A 236 -18.11 -1.10 16.34
N ASP A 237 -17.12 -0.23 16.12
CA ASP A 237 -16.53 0.09 14.83
C ASP A 237 -15.00 0.08 14.95
N GLN A 238 -14.33 -0.52 13.97
CA GLN A 238 -12.87 -0.61 13.90
C GLN A 238 -12.29 0.45 12.95
N PRO A 239 -10.99 0.81 13.07
CA PRO A 239 -10.40 1.80 12.20
C PRO A 239 -10.25 1.28 10.77
N PHE A 240 -10.58 2.13 9.79
CA PHE A 240 -10.39 1.85 8.37
C PHE A 240 -9.80 3.06 7.63
N THR A 241 -9.35 2.82 6.40
CA THR A 241 -8.97 3.84 5.42
C THR A 241 -9.66 3.53 4.10
N GLU A 242 -10.27 4.54 3.48
CA GLU A 242 -11.01 4.46 2.21
C GLU A 242 -10.67 5.66 1.31
#